data_AF-A0A7S2LYQ7-F1
#
_entry.id   AF-A0A7S2LYQ7-F1
#
_cell.length_a   1.000
_cell.length_b   1.000
_cell.length_c   1.000
_cell.angle_alpha   90.00
_cell.angle_beta   90.00
_cell.angle_gamma   90.00
#
_symmetry.space_group_name_H-M   'P 1'
#
loop_
_entity.id
_entity.type
_entity.pdbx_description
1 polymer ?
#
loop_
_entity_poly.entity_id
_entity_poly.type
_entity_poly.pdbx_seq_one_letter_code
_entity_poly.pdbx_strand_id
1 'polypeptide(L)'
;PSGEDLGAFADVSQDDWHDGVVDEVSKDGAFITVTSPDGAHAQGVLLKEDFQPVRHYWAKDLKDYLSAGEQLRVRVVAIDEANEVMTLSTRSILPQNKKPNRAAFAEIYTDEWLTGIVDHVVFGAAIVKVMSPDRANWAWGSVRARQIRDGVVEAVEDEVQEGECVKVRLLSVDPSSEYLMLSMKPEREDDQQDVDE
;
A
#
# COMPACT_ATOMS: atom_id res chain seq x y z
N PRO A 1 22.65 -15.72 14.98
CA PRO A 1 21.26 -16.05 15.35
C PRO A 1 20.64 -14.87 16.08
N SER A 2 20.20 -13.88 15.31
CA SER A 2 19.27 -12.83 15.73
C SER A 2 17.96 -13.16 15.02
N GLY A 3 17.36 -14.29 15.40
CA GLY A 3 15.98 -14.59 15.06
C GLY A 3 15.13 -13.76 16.01
N GLU A 4 14.81 -12.54 15.60
CA GLU A 4 13.73 -11.82 16.27
C GLU A 4 12.41 -12.53 15.99
N ASP A 5 11.54 -12.47 16.99
CA ASP A 5 10.33 -13.27 17.10
C ASP A 5 9.37 -12.98 15.93
N LEU A 6 9.21 -13.94 15.01
CA LEU A 6 8.23 -13.86 13.93
C LEU A 6 6.79 -13.72 14.45
N GLY A 7 6.56 -14.01 15.74
CA GLY A 7 5.28 -13.81 16.41
C GLY A 7 4.74 -12.38 16.30
N ALA A 8 5.61 -11.36 16.23
CA ALA A 8 5.17 -9.98 16.02
C ALA A 8 4.50 -9.75 14.65
N PHE A 9 4.75 -10.64 13.70
CA PHE A 9 4.20 -10.56 12.34
C PHE A 9 3.10 -11.60 12.10
N ALA A 10 2.78 -12.49 13.05
CA ALA A 10 1.83 -13.59 12.84
C ALA A 10 0.42 -13.11 12.47
N ASP A 11 -0.01 -11.97 13.01
CA ASP A 11 -1.35 -11.40 12.82
C ASP A 11 -1.38 -10.24 11.81
N VAL A 12 -0.28 -9.94 11.10
CA VAL A 12 -0.26 -8.84 10.14
C VAL A 12 -1.06 -9.19 8.89
N SER A 13 -1.84 -8.24 8.38
CA SER A 13 -2.57 -8.46 7.15
C SER A 13 -1.60 -8.51 5.97
N GLN A 14 -1.86 -9.42 5.02
CA GLN A 14 -1.10 -9.48 3.76
C GLN A 14 -1.30 -8.25 2.86
N ASP A 15 -2.17 -7.32 3.25
CA ASP A 15 -2.37 -6.04 2.58
C ASP A 15 -1.58 -4.89 3.23
N ASP A 16 -1.03 -5.13 4.42
CA ASP A 16 -0.30 -4.12 5.16
C ASP A 16 1.14 -4.07 4.67
N TRP A 17 1.59 -2.85 4.44
CA TRP A 17 2.93 -2.57 3.99
C TRP A 17 3.77 -2.11 5.16
N HIS A 18 4.97 -2.64 5.23
CA HIS A 18 5.92 -2.40 6.30
C HIS A 18 7.19 -1.83 5.71
N ASP A 19 7.80 -0.91 6.45
CA ASP A 19 9.11 -0.38 6.10
C ASP A 19 10.17 -1.46 6.34
N GLY A 20 10.98 -1.69 5.32
CA GLY A 20 12.06 -2.66 5.31
C GLY A 20 13.38 -2.03 4.93
N VAL A 21 14.46 -2.57 5.49
CA VAL A 21 15.84 -2.24 5.13
C VAL A 21 16.48 -3.46 4.50
N VAL A 22 17.03 -3.31 3.29
CA VAL A 22 17.72 -4.40 2.60
C VAL A 22 19.02 -4.73 3.34
N ASP A 23 19.13 -5.95 3.84
CA ASP A 23 20.36 -6.43 4.46
C ASP A 23 21.35 -6.90 3.38
N GLU A 24 20.87 -7.74 2.47
CA GLU A 24 21.67 -8.35 1.41
C GLU A 24 20.83 -8.63 0.17
N VAL A 25 21.42 -8.44 -1.02
CA VAL A 25 20.81 -8.79 -2.30
C VAL A 25 21.62 -9.90 -2.98
N SER A 26 20.93 -10.99 -3.30
CA SER A 26 21.47 -12.13 -4.03
C SER A 26 20.87 -12.22 -5.44
N LYS A 27 21.23 -13.25 -6.20
CA LYS A 27 20.69 -13.47 -7.55
C LYS A 27 19.21 -13.91 -7.54
N ASP A 28 18.79 -14.59 -6.47
CA ASP A 28 17.48 -15.25 -6.37
C ASP A 28 16.49 -14.47 -5.50
N GLY A 29 16.99 -13.53 -4.69
CA GLY A 29 16.19 -12.78 -3.73
C GLY A 29 17.01 -11.78 -2.91
N ALA A 30 16.34 -11.07 -2.02
CA ALA A 30 16.93 -10.17 -1.04
C ALA A 30 16.50 -10.56 0.38
N PHE A 31 17.40 -10.39 1.34
CA PHE A 31 17.09 -10.45 2.76
C PHE A 31 16.80 -9.03 3.24
N ILE A 32 15.67 -8.85 3.92
CA ILE A 32 15.18 -7.54 4.33
C ILE A 32 14.76 -7.62 5.79
N THR A 33 15.29 -6.73 6.61
CA THR A 33 14.81 -6.51 7.97
C THR A 33 13.59 -5.61 7.91
N VAL A 34 12.44 -6.14 8.32
CA VAL A 34 11.13 -5.46 8.29
C VAL A 34 10.80 -4.98 9.69
N THR A 35 10.21 -3.78 9.79
CA THR A 35 9.74 -3.21 11.06
C THR A 35 8.21 -3.29 11.13
N SER A 36 7.68 -3.92 12.17
CA SER A 36 6.24 -3.97 12.43
C SER A 36 5.73 -2.65 13.02
N PRO A 37 4.41 -2.38 12.97
CA PRO A 37 3.84 -1.14 13.51
C PRO A 37 4.07 -0.92 15.02
N ASP A 38 4.27 -2.00 15.78
CA ASP A 38 4.61 -1.97 17.21
C ASP A 38 6.12 -1.81 17.48
N GLY A 39 6.95 -1.74 16.43
CA GLY A 39 8.37 -1.47 16.49
C GLY A 39 9.25 -2.72 16.66
N ALA A 40 8.70 -3.93 16.56
CA ALA A 40 9.51 -5.14 16.44
C ALA A 40 10.17 -5.23 15.05
N HIS A 41 11.29 -5.93 14.97
CA HIS A 41 11.99 -6.19 13.72
C HIS A 41 12.02 -7.68 13.42
N ALA A 42 11.95 -8.06 12.16
CA ALA A 42 12.17 -9.44 11.75
C ALA A 42 12.79 -9.49 10.35
N GLN A 43 13.66 -10.47 10.12
CA GLN A 43 14.22 -10.68 8.79
C GLN A 43 13.25 -11.52 7.95
N GLY A 44 12.98 -11.04 6.73
CA GLY A 44 12.23 -11.76 5.72
C GLY A 44 13.00 -11.91 4.42
N VAL A 45 12.48 -12.79 3.56
CA VAL A 45 13.04 -13.12 2.26
C VAL A 45 12.11 -12.59 1.17
N LEU A 46 12.63 -11.69 0.33
CA LEU A 46 11.96 -11.23 -0.89
C LEU A 46 12.53 -11.97 -2.09
N LEU A 47 11.73 -12.84 -2.71
CA LEU A 47 12.15 -13.54 -3.92
C LEU A 47 12.05 -12.61 -5.14
N LYS A 48 12.90 -12.87 -6.14
CA LYS A 48 12.89 -12.10 -7.40
C LYS A 48 11.52 -12.07 -8.07
N GLU A 49 10.79 -13.18 -8.01
CA GLU A 49 9.45 -13.24 -8.59
C GLU A 49 8.49 -12.29 -7.87
N ASP A 50 8.58 -12.18 -6.55
CA ASP A 50 7.73 -11.31 -5.73
C ASP A 50 8.19 -9.86 -5.68
N PHE A 51 9.28 -9.52 -6.37
CA PHE A 51 9.72 -8.16 -6.58
C PHE A 51 9.09 -7.54 -7.82
N GLN A 52 8.36 -6.44 -7.62
CA GLN A 52 7.85 -5.56 -8.67
C GLN A 52 8.47 -4.17 -8.51
N PRO A 53 9.31 -3.72 -9.46
CA PRO A 53 9.83 -2.36 -9.44
C PRO A 53 8.73 -1.35 -9.81
N VAL A 54 8.68 -0.22 -9.10
CA VAL A 54 7.66 0.84 -9.27
C VAL A 54 7.59 1.36 -10.71
N ARG A 55 8.72 1.35 -11.45
CA ARG A 55 8.84 1.97 -12.78
C ARG A 55 8.99 0.99 -13.95
N HIS A 56 9.09 -0.32 -13.71
CA HIS A 56 9.38 -1.29 -14.79
C HIS A 56 8.63 -2.60 -14.58
N TYR A 57 8.13 -3.18 -15.68
CA TYR A 57 7.28 -4.37 -15.62
C TYR A 57 8.06 -5.67 -15.30
N TRP A 58 9.40 -5.69 -15.37
CA TRP A 58 10.21 -6.88 -15.08
C TRP A 58 11.61 -6.53 -14.55
N ALA A 59 12.04 -7.13 -13.44
CA ALA A 59 13.40 -7.05 -12.95
C ALA A 59 14.29 -8.14 -13.58
N LYS A 60 15.34 -7.76 -14.30
CA LYS A 60 16.32 -8.72 -14.85
C LYS A 60 17.26 -9.25 -13.78
N ASP A 61 17.71 -8.40 -12.87
CA ASP A 61 18.46 -8.75 -11.68
C ASP A 61 17.99 -7.84 -10.53
N LEU A 62 17.82 -8.37 -9.32
CA LEU A 62 17.42 -7.57 -8.16
C LEU A 62 18.48 -6.52 -7.82
N LYS A 63 19.76 -6.83 -8.08
CA LYS A 63 20.89 -5.92 -7.83
C LYS A 63 20.87 -4.66 -8.66
N ASP A 64 20.12 -4.65 -9.76
CA ASP A 64 19.93 -3.45 -10.58
C ASP A 64 18.95 -2.45 -9.92
N TYR A 65 18.18 -2.90 -8.92
CA TYR A 65 17.11 -2.13 -8.29
C TYR A 65 17.26 -1.97 -6.78
N LEU A 66 17.94 -2.90 -6.10
CA LEU A 66 18.10 -2.91 -4.66
C LEU A 66 19.57 -2.93 -4.27
N SER A 67 19.93 -2.10 -3.29
CA SER A 67 21.24 -2.07 -2.65
C SER A 67 21.13 -2.37 -1.15
N ALA A 68 22.17 -2.95 -0.56
CA ALA A 68 22.23 -3.11 0.90
C ALA A 68 22.15 -1.73 1.60
N GLY A 69 21.33 -1.64 2.63
CA GLY A 69 20.98 -0.41 3.35
C GLY A 69 19.87 0.43 2.69
N GLU A 70 19.37 0.03 1.52
CA GLU A 70 18.24 0.70 0.88
C GLU A 70 16.95 0.44 1.64
N GLN A 71 16.09 1.48 1.71
CA GLN A 71 14.77 1.38 2.32
C GLN A 71 13.73 1.10 1.23
N LEU A 72 12.84 0.16 1.49
CA LEU A 72 11.70 -0.15 0.64
C LEU A 72 10.52 -0.60 1.47
N ARG A 73 9.31 -0.46 0.92
CA ARG A 73 8.13 -1.05 1.51
C ARG A 73 7.91 -2.46 0.98
N VAL A 74 7.57 -3.38 1.88
CA VAL A 74 7.27 -4.78 1.59
C VAL A 74 5.99 -5.20 2.30
N ARG A 75 5.34 -6.25 1.80
CA ARG A 75 4.25 -6.94 2.49
C ARG A 75 4.70 -8.31 2.94
N VAL A 76 4.20 -8.75 4.09
CA VAL A 76 4.35 -10.13 4.55
C VAL A 76 3.27 -10.97 3.89
N VAL A 77 3.67 -11.93 3.04
CA VAL A 77 2.72 -12.77 2.28
C VAL A 77 2.63 -14.20 2.81
N ALA A 78 3.63 -14.65 3.57
CA ALA A 78 3.59 -15.91 4.28
C ALA A 78 4.57 -15.90 5.45
N ILE A 79 4.21 -16.63 6.51
CA ILE A 79 5.09 -16.92 7.65
C ILE A 79 5.08 -18.42 7.85
N ASP A 80 6.26 -19.02 7.86
CA ASP A 80 6.51 -20.41 8.24
C ASP A 80 7.26 -20.40 9.57
N GLU A 81 6.49 -20.44 10.66
CA GLU A 81 7.04 -20.43 12.03
C GLU A 81 7.93 -21.64 12.31
N ALA A 82 7.66 -22.79 11.69
CA ALA A 82 8.42 -24.01 11.92
C ALA A 82 9.85 -23.92 11.33
N ASN A 83 10.01 -23.14 10.26
CA ASN A 83 11.28 -22.95 9.58
C ASN A 83 11.87 -21.55 9.82
N GLU A 84 11.21 -20.71 10.62
CA GLU A 84 11.59 -19.31 10.87
C GLU A 84 11.75 -18.49 9.57
N VAL A 85 10.86 -18.71 8.60
CA VAL A 85 10.88 -18.00 7.31
C VAL A 85 9.70 -17.06 7.17
N MET A 86 9.97 -15.79 6.96
CA MET A 86 8.98 -14.78 6.56
C MET A 86 9.16 -14.43 5.08
N THR A 87 8.15 -14.72 4.26
CA THR A 87 8.16 -14.42 2.82
C THR A 87 7.59 -13.03 2.56
N LEU A 88 8.32 -12.24 1.79
CA LEU A 88 8.01 -10.85 1.47
C LEU A 88 7.61 -10.67 0.01
N SER A 89 6.80 -9.65 -0.26
CA SER A 89 6.46 -9.24 -1.62
C SER A 89 6.40 -7.72 -1.77
N THR A 90 6.86 -7.21 -2.91
CA THR A 90 6.61 -5.83 -3.34
C THR A 90 5.61 -5.75 -4.49
N ARG A 91 5.01 -6.89 -4.89
CA ARG A 91 3.99 -6.90 -5.95
C ARG A 91 2.80 -6.04 -5.54
N SER A 92 2.24 -5.35 -6.53
CA SER A 92 0.97 -4.66 -6.37
C SER A 92 -0.11 -5.66 -5.99
N ILE A 93 -0.92 -5.29 -5.00
CA ILE A 93 -2.15 -6.03 -4.64
C ILE A 93 -3.26 -5.85 -5.67
N LEU A 94 -3.11 -4.93 -6.62
CA LEU A 94 -4.16 -4.56 -7.56
C LEU A 94 -4.29 -5.60 -8.69
N PRO A 95 -5.52 -5.85 -9.19
CA PRO A 95 -5.73 -6.74 -10.33
C PRO A 95 -5.11 -6.16 -11.61
N GLN A 96 -3.96 -6.68 -12.05
CA GLN A 96 -3.17 -6.11 -13.15
C GLN A 96 -3.80 -6.24 -14.55
N ASN A 97 -4.90 -6.98 -14.69
CA ASN A 97 -5.54 -7.29 -15.99
C ASN A 97 -7.01 -6.88 -16.10
N LYS A 98 -7.51 -6.05 -15.19
CA LYS A 98 -8.89 -5.54 -15.24
C LYS A 98 -8.91 -4.06 -15.58
N LYS A 99 -9.96 -3.63 -16.27
CA LYS A 99 -10.26 -2.20 -16.42
C LYS A 99 -10.79 -1.65 -15.09
N PRO A 100 -10.56 -0.37 -14.79
CA PRO A 100 -11.15 0.28 -13.62
C PRO A 100 -12.68 0.16 -13.67
N ASN A 101 -13.30 -0.16 -12.54
CA ASN A 101 -14.74 -0.32 -12.43
C ASN A 101 -15.26 0.39 -11.18
N ARG A 102 -15.62 1.66 -11.31
CA ARG A 102 -16.15 2.48 -10.21
C ARG A 102 -17.53 2.03 -9.74
N ALA A 103 -18.35 1.46 -10.63
CA ALA A 103 -19.66 0.95 -10.27
C ALA A 103 -19.59 -0.21 -9.26
N ALA A 104 -18.48 -0.94 -9.23
CA ALA A 104 -18.24 -1.97 -8.22
C ALA A 104 -18.07 -1.41 -6.79
N PHE A 105 -17.92 -0.09 -6.64
CA PHE A 105 -17.75 0.57 -5.34
C PHE A 105 -19.03 1.26 -4.87
N ALA A 106 -20.11 1.24 -5.65
CA ALA A 106 -21.35 1.98 -5.34
C ALA A 106 -22.09 1.45 -4.08
N GLU A 107 -21.86 0.19 -3.71
CA GLU A 107 -22.49 -0.45 -2.55
C GLU A 107 -21.54 -0.58 -1.35
N ILE A 108 -20.34 0.00 -1.43
CA ILE A 108 -19.37 0.00 -0.32
C ILE A 108 -19.76 1.09 0.67
N TYR A 109 -19.78 0.73 1.95
CA TYR A 109 -20.08 1.67 3.02
C TYR A 109 -18.92 2.63 3.30
N THR A 110 -19.22 3.84 3.77
CA THR A 110 -18.25 4.93 3.96
C THR A 110 -17.31 4.72 5.15
N ASP A 111 -17.63 3.79 6.03
CA ASP A 111 -16.84 3.36 7.19
C ASP A 111 -15.83 2.25 6.84
N GLU A 112 -15.97 1.62 5.67
CA GLU A 112 -15.09 0.51 5.25
C GLU A 112 -13.73 1.02 4.76
N TRP A 113 -12.67 0.51 5.39
CA TRP A 113 -11.29 0.78 4.98
C TRP A 113 -10.88 -0.10 3.81
N LEU A 114 -10.53 0.56 2.71
CA LEU A 114 -10.01 -0.03 1.49
C LEU A 114 -8.50 0.15 1.42
N THR A 115 -7.81 -0.81 0.81
CA THR A 115 -6.38 -0.69 0.53
C THR A 115 -6.19 -0.09 -0.87
N GLY A 116 -5.35 0.94 -0.95
CA GLY A 116 -5.00 1.60 -2.19
C GLY A 116 -3.51 1.81 -2.35
N ILE A 117 -3.08 2.10 -3.59
CA ILE A 117 -1.72 2.47 -3.94
C ILE A 117 -1.75 3.85 -4.58
N VAL A 118 -0.98 4.79 -4.05
CA VAL A 118 -0.79 6.12 -4.62
C VAL A 118 -0.17 5.95 -6.00
N ASP A 119 -0.88 6.41 -7.01
CA ASP A 119 -0.42 6.39 -8.39
C ASP A 119 0.44 7.62 -8.67
N HIS A 120 -0.06 8.80 -8.33
CA HIS A 120 0.63 10.08 -8.43
C HIS A 120 -0.11 11.16 -7.65
N VAL A 121 0.55 12.30 -7.45
CA VAL A 121 -0.04 13.52 -6.87
C VAL A 121 -0.32 14.51 -7.99
N VAL A 122 -1.54 15.07 -8.03
CA VAL A 122 -1.91 16.08 -9.02
C VAL A 122 -2.88 17.08 -8.42
N PHE A 123 -2.67 18.37 -8.69
CA PHE A 123 -3.54 19.47 -8.26
C PHE A 123 -3.87 19.46 -6.75
N GLY A 124 -2.92 19.08 -5.88
CA GLY A 124 -3.15 19.02 -4.43
C GLY A 124 -4.05 17.86 -3.98
N ALA A 125 -4.16 16.82 -4.79
CA ALA A 125 -4.81 15.56 -4.44
C ALA A 125 -3.90 14.37 -4.73
N ALA A 126 -3.94 13.38 -3.84
CA ALA A 126 -3.33 12.08 -4.09
C ALA A 126 -4.29 11.23 -4.92
N ILE A 127 -3.86 10.81 -6.11
CA ILE A 127 -4.60 9.86 -6.92
C ILE A 127 -4.18 8.46 -6.49
N VAL A 128 -5.15 7.68 -6.07
CA VAL A 128 -4.95 6.36 -5.47
C VAL A 128 -5.69 5.33 -6.31
N LYS A 129 -5.00 4.26 -6.70
CA LYS A 129 -5.64 3.05 -7.24
C LYS A 129 -6.12 2.21 -6.07
N VAL A 130 -7.43 2.07 -5.92
CA VAL A 130 -8.07 1.38 -4.80
C VAL A 130 -8.66 0.06 -5.26
N MET A 131 -8.53 -0.96 -4.42
CA MET A 131 -9.10 -2.28 -4.64
C MET A 131 -10.47 -2.40 -3.95
N SER A 132 -11.43 -3.09 -4.58
CA SER A 132 -12.69 -3.42 -3.92
C SER A 132 -12.47 -4.45 -2.81
N PRO A 133 -13.34 -4.53 -1.78
CA PRO A 133 -13.19 -5.48 -0.66
C PRO A 133 -13.07 -6.94 -1.10
N ASP A 134 -13.80 -7.32 -2.14
CA ASP A 134 -13.78 -8.66 -2.75
C ASP A 134 -12.52 -8.93 -3.60
N ARG A 135 -11.62 -7.95 -3.74
CA ARG A 135 -10.41 -7.97 -4.55
C ARG A 135 -10.63 -8.28 -6.03
N ALA A 136 -11.87 -8.21 -6.49
CA ALA A 136 -12.23 -8.53 -7.85
C ALA A 136 -12.15 -7.31 -8.77
N ASN A 137 -12.25 -6.10 -8.24
CA ASN A 137 -12.25 -4.86 -9.00
C ASN A 137 -11.25 -3.86 -8.44
N TRP A 138 -10.91 -2.87 -9.25
CA TRP A 138 -10.17 -1.71 -8.80
C TRP A 138 -10.70 -0.46 -9.49
N ALA A 139 -10.42 0.71 -8.93
CA ALA A 139 -10.76 1.99 -9.50
C ALA A 139 -9.74 3.06 -9.08
N TRP A 140 -9.68 4.16 -9.82
CA TRP A 140 -8.98 5.35 -9.33
C TRP A 140 -9.89 6.14 -8.39
N GLY A 141 -9.30 6.66 -7.31
CA GLY A 141 -9.92 7.64 -6.44
C GLY A 141 -8.96 8.78 -6.12
N SER A 142 -9.53 9.84 -5.55
CA SER A 142 -8.85 11.08 -5.21
C SER A 142 -9.00 11.33 -3.72
N VAL A 143 -7.88 11.53 -3.04
CA VAL A 143 -7.81 12.02 -1.66
C VAL A 143 -7.31 13.45 -1.72
N ARG A 144 -8.19 14.43 -1.45
CA ARG A 144 -7.79 15.85 -1.34
C ARG A 144 -6.91 16.05 -0.10
N ALA A 145 -6.05 17.06 -0.10
CA ALA A 145 -5.17 17.40 1.02
C ALA A 145 -5.85 17.37 2.41
N ARG A 146 -7.05 17.98 2.55
CA ARG A 146 -7.84 18.00 3.80
C ARG A 146 -8.29 16.62 4.31
N GLN A 147 -8.29 15.63 3.41
CA GLN A 147 -8.74 14.27 3.66
C GLN A 147 -7.57 13.31 3.90
N ILE A 148 -6.32 13.80 3.90
CA ILE A 148 -5.12 12.97 4.18
C ILE A 148 -4.91 12.79 5.69
N ARG A 149 -4.92 13.87 6.47
CA ARG A 149 -4.76 13.82 7.92
C ARG A 149 -5.41 15.02 8.61
N ASP A 150 -5.37 15.01 9.93
CA ASP A 150 -5.75 16.17 10.74
C ASP A 150 -4.77 17.33 10.63
N GLY A 151 -5.32 18.53 10.68
CA GLY A 151 -4.59 19.78 10.53
C GLY A 151 -4.39 20.20 9.07
N VAL A 152 -3.51 21.18 8.87
CA VAL A 152 -3.22 21.69 7.53
C VAL A 152 -2.15 20.81 6.87
N VAL A 153 -2.47 20.39 5.64
CA VAL A 153 -1.53 19.76 4.71
C VAL A 153 -1.12 20.84 3.72
N GLU A 154 0.15 21.27 3.78
CA GLU A 154 0.67 22.33 2.91
C GLU A 154 1.01 21.79 1.51
N ALA A 155 1.58 20.58 1.44
CA ALA A 155 1.87 19.86 0.21
C ALA A 155 1.51 18.39 0.40
N VAL A 156 0.84 17.80 -0.60
CA VAL A 156 0.41 16.40 -0.54
C VAL A 156 1.60 15.47 -0.76
N GLU A 157 2.57 15.92 -1.53
CA GLU A 157 3.83 15.25 -1.84
C GLU A 157 4.71 15.02 -0.61
N ASP A 158 4.51 15.81 0.45
CA ASP A 158 5.21 15.63 1.74
C ASP A 158 4.52 14.58 2.62
N GLU A 159 3.25 14.26 2.33
CA GLU A 159 2.44 13.32 3.12
C GLU A 159 2.36 11.93 2.48
N VAL A 160 2.47 11.85 1.14
CA VAL A 160 2.40 10.58 0.41
C VAL A 160 3.40 10.50 -0.75
N GLN A 161 3.83 9.29 -1.07
CA GLN A 161 4.76 9.02 -2.17
C GLN A 161 4.14 8.19 -3.30
N GLU A 162 4.61 8.37 -4.54
CA GLU A 162 4.23 7.50 -5.67
C GLU A 162 4.57 6.03 -5.37
N GLY A 163 3.61 5.14 -5.57
CA GLY A 163 3.72 3.72 -5.22
C GLY A 163 3.46 3.43 -3.74
N GLU A 164 3.25 4.44 -2.90
CA GLU A 164 2.92 4.25 -1.49
C GLU A 164 1.58 3.57 -1.33
N CYS A 165 1.51 2.59 -0.44
CA CYS A 165 0.26 1.96 -0.10
C CYS A 165 -0.38 2.63 1.12
N VAL A 166 -1.67 2.92 0.97
CA VAL A 166 -2.45 3.75 1.88
C VAL A 166 -3.78 3.06 2.19
N LYS A 167 -4.29 3.29 3.39
CA LYS A 167 -5.66 2.92 3.74
C LYS A 167 -6.56 4.12 3.46
N VAL A 168 -7.66 3.88 2.77
CA VAL A 168 -8.63 4.91 2.38
C VAL A 168 -10.04 4.42 2.59
N ARG A 169 -10.94 5.32 2.94
CA ARG A 169 -12.38 5.08 2.99
C ARG A 169 -13.05 5.73 1.79
N LEU A 170 -14.16 5.16 1.37
CA LEU A 170 -14.99 5.76 0.34
C LEU A 170 -15.84 6.87 0.97
N LEU A 171 -15.79 8.08 0.42
CA LEU A 171 -16.70 9.17 0.82
C LEU A 171 -17.93 9.20 -0.08
N SER A 172 -17.71 9.09 -1.40
CA SER A 172 -18.79 9.08 -2.37
C SER A 172 -18.36 8.49 -3.71
N VAL A 173 -19.35 8.02 -4.46
CA VAL A 173 -19.20 7.62 -5.86
C VAL A 173 -20.00 8.58 -6.72
N ASP A 174 -19.32 9.58 -7.30
CA ASP A 174 -19.93 10.48 -8.26
C ASP A 174 -19.82 9.89 -9.69
N PRO A 175 -20.95 9.57 -10.36
CA PRO A 175 -20.95 9.06 -11.72
C PRO A 175 -20.42 10.07 -12.75
N SER A 176 -20.40 11.36 -12.42
CA SER A 176 -19.90 12.44 -13.29
C SER A 176 -18.40 12.72 -13.13
N SER A 177 -17.82 12.41 -11.96
CA SER A 177 -16.38 12.43 -11.73
C SER A 177 -15.68 11.31 -12.51
N GLU A 178 -14.35 11.34 -12.63
CA GLU A 178 -13.53 10.20 -13.06
C GLU A 178 -12.96 9.39 -11.89
N TYR A 179 -12.98 9.97 -10.68
CA TYR A 179 -12.37 9.44 -9.46
C TYR A 179 -13.43 9.17 -8.40
N LEU A 180 -13.24 8.08 -7.64
CA LEU A 180 -13.91 7.92 -6.33
C LEU A 180 -13.46 9.05 -5.40
N MET A 181 -14.35 9.60 -4.57
CA MET A 181 -13.94 10.51 -3.50
C MET A 181 -13.54 9.69 -2.29
N LEU A 182 -12.32 9.93 -1.78
CA LEU A 182 -11.71 9.11 -0.75
C LEU A 182 -11.21 9.93 0.44
N SER A 183 -11.07 9.26 1.59
CA SER A 183 -10.49 9.81 2.81
C SER A 183 -9.48 8.88 3.45
N MET A 184 -8.37 9.39 3.97
CA MET A 184 -7.43 8.67 4.83
C MET A 184 -7.65 8.96 6.33
N LYS A 185 -8.62 9.82 6.69
CA LYS A 185 -8.98 10.09 8.09
C LYS A 185 -9.96 9.02 8.61
N PRO A 186 -10.38 9.01 9.88
CA PRO A 186 -11.60 8.31 10.33
C PRO A 186 -12.90 9.07 9.98
N GLU A 187 -14.05 8.39 9.98
CA GLU A 187 -15.36 9.00 9.67
C GLU A 187 -15.75 10.07 10.69
N ARG A 188 -16.33 11.18 10.20
CA ARG A 188 -16.81 12.28 11.02
C ARG A 188 -18.13 12.85 10.52
N GLU A 189 -18.87 13.49 11.43
CA GLU A 189 -20.16 14.13 11.12
C GLU A 189 -20.05 15.25 10.06
N ASP A 190 -18.89 15.87 9.90
CA ASP A 190 -18.62 16.97 8.96
C ASP A 190 -18.20 16.51 7.55
N ASP A 191 -17.93 15.22 7.34
CA ASP A 191 -17.51 14.69 6.02
C ASP A 191 -18.56 14.98 4.92
N GLN A 192 -19.83 15.21 5.27
CA GLN A 192 -20.90 15.54 4.33
C GLN A 192 -20.71 16.90 3.62
N GLN A 193 -20.12 17.89 4.30
CA GLN A 193 -19.85 19.21 3.70
C GLN A 193 -18.74 19.14 2.65
N ASP A 194 -17.86 18.15 2.79
CA ASP A 194 -16.71 17.97 1.92
C ASP A 194 -17.05 17.31 0.58
N VAL A 195 -18.22 16.66 0.48
CA VAL A 195 -18.71 16.04 -0.76
C VAL A 195 -19.37 17.06 -1.69
N ASP A 196 -19.91 18.14 -1.14
CA ASP A 196 -20.69 19.16 -1.86
C ASP A 196 -19.84 20.33 -2.42
N GLU A 197 -18.51 20.33 -2.19
CA GLU A 197 -17.53 21.32 -2.67
C GLU A 197 -16.64 20.83 -3.83
#